data_AF-A0A0U1DRL6-F1
#
_entry.id   AF-A0A0U1DRL6-F1
#
_cell.length_a   1.000
_cell.length_b   1.000
_cell.length_c   1.000
_cell.angle_alpha   90.00
_cell.angle_beta   90.00
_cell.angle_gamma   90.00
#
_symmetry.space_group_name_H-M   'P 1'
#
loop_
_entity.id
_entity.type
_entity.pdbx_description
1 polymer ?
#
loop_
_entity_poly.entity_id
_entity_poly.type
_entity_poly.pdbx_seq_one_letter_code
_entity_poly.pdbx_strand_id
1 'polypeptide(L)'
;MIGNLQEVAGVDPQVEGLPAQAELVRRRSMGLGLTRPEIAVLLAQSKNLVTQELLASEIPDDEAFSHCLVDYFPAAIAEYARAELSRHPLRREIVATAVAGELINRVGPGTIYRMQERLGVTTAQVARAYATVRDILDLDALWAAELARYSDEGHRIQALLQVRELIEHLTSWVLRTGTAGHTQVSTAISRLVTAAAPQADAV
;
A
#
# COMPACT_ATOMS: atom_id res chain seq x y z
N MET A 1 -13.52 -5.16 7.44
CA MET A 1 -12.09 -5.35 7.83
C MET A 1 -11.93 -6.32 8.99
N ILE A 2 -12.38 -6.04 10.22
CA ILE A 2 -12.26 -7.02 11.34
C ILE A 2 -12.96 -8.33 10.98
N GLY A 3 -14.24 -8.30 10.58
CA GLY A 3 -14.96 -9.50 10.12
C GLY A 3 -14.24 -10.25 8.98
N ASN A 4 -13.73 -9.54 7.98
CA ASN A 4 -12.93 -10.15 6.90
C ASN A 4 -11.68 -10.87 7.42
N LEU A 5 -10.95 -10.28 8.38
CA LEU A 5 -9.78 -10.93 8.97
C LEU A 5 -10.17 -12.17 9.81
N GLN A 6 -11.36 -12.17 10.43
CA GLN A 6 -11.87 -13.37 11.12
C GLN A 6 -12.17 -14.49 10.12
N GLU A 7 -12.84 -14.16 9.01
CA GLU A 7 -13.25 -15.12 7.99
C GLU A 7 -12.08 -15.66 7.17
N VAL A 8 -11.18 -14.78 6.73
CA VAL A 8 -10.13 -15.11 5.76
C VAL A 8 -8.80 -15.45 6.44
N ALA A 9 -8.44 -14.75 7.52
CA ALA A 9 -7.17 -14.92 8.21
C ALA A 9 -7.29 -15.69 9.54
N GLY A 10 -8.50 -16.15 9.91
CA GLY A 10 -8.73 -16.90 11.16
C GLY A 10 -8.43 -16.11 12.43
N VAL A 11 -8.44 -14.77 12.35
CA VAL A 11 -8.14 -13.90 13.49
C VAL A 11 -9.24 -14.03 14.52
N ASP A 12 -8.89 -14.37 15.77
CA ASP A 12 -9.82 -14.31 16.89
C ASP A 12 -9.71 -12.94 17.59
N PRO A 13 -10.74 -12.06 17.47
CA PRO A 13 -10.70 -10.73 18.07
C PRO A 13 -10.52 -10.75 19.59
N GLN A 14 -11.00 -11.78 20.29
CA GLN A 14 -10.89 -11.87 21.74
C GLN A 14 -9.45 -12.18 22.16
N VAL A 15 -8.79 -13.10 21.45
CA VAL A 15 -7.37 -13.46 21.71
C VAL A 15 -6.44 -12.29 21.38
N GLU A 16 -6.76 -11.55 20.32
CA GLU A 16 -5.96 -10.44 19.80
C GLU A 16 -6.25 -9.10 20.51
N GLY A 17 -7.14 -9.09 21.52
CA GLY A 17 -7.49 -7.88 22.28
C GLY A 17 -8.26 -6.83 21.49
N LEU A 18 -8.94 -7.24 20.41
CA LEU A 18 -9.78 -6.37 19.59
C LEU A 18 -11.19 -6.23 20.21
N PRO A 19 -11.78 -5.03 20.16
CA PRO A 19 -13.11 -4.79 20.71
C PRO A 19 -14.19 -5.58 19.96
N ALA A 20 -15.17 -6.08 20.71
CA ALA A 20 -16.35 -6.72 20.14
C ALA A 20 -17.18 -5.73 19.30
N GLN A 21 -18.00 -6.25 18.39
CA GLN A 21 -18.80 -5.43 17.48
C GLN A 21 -19.72 -4.43 18.22
N ALA A 22 -20.31 -4.83 19.35
CA ALA A 22 -21.14 -3.95 20.17
C ALA A 22 -20.35 -2.74 20.73
N GLU A 23 -19.11 -2.97 21.15
CA GLU A 23 -18.23 -1.91 21.65
C GLU A 23 -17.79 -0.97 20.52
N LEU A 24 -17.51 -1.50 19.32
CA LEU A 24 -17.21 -0.68 18.15
C LEU A 24 -18.38 0.24 17.78
N VAL A 25 -19.61 -0.26 17.83
CA VAL A 25 -20.82 0.54 17.57
C VAL A 25 -20.97 1.63 18.64
N ARG A 26 -20.77 1.30 19.91
CA ARG A 26 -20.81 2.26 21.02
C ARG A 26 -19.74 3.35 20.90
N ARG A 27 -18.50 2.99 20.58
CA ARG A 27 -17.42 3.96 20.37
C ARG A 27 -17.72 4.89 19.20
N ARG A 28 -18.21 4.33 18.09
CA ARG A 28 -18.61 5.11 16.92
C ARG A 28 -19.69 6.14 17.23
N SER A 29 -20.70 5.80 18.04
CA SER A 29 -21.76 6.77 18.43
C SER A 29 -21.22 7.89 19.32
N MET A 30 -20.10 7.68 19.99
CA MET A 30 -19.38 8.70 20.78
C MET A 30 -18.31 9.45 19.96
N GLY A 31 -18.21 9.20 18.65
CA GLY A 31 -17.15 9.77 17.81
C GLY A 31 -15.75 9.21 18.09
N LEU A 32 -15.65 8.11 18.83
CA LEU A 32 -14.40 7.44 19.15
C LEU A 32 -14.08 6.37 18.11
N GLY A 33 -12.80 6.25 17.77
CA GLY A 33 -12.27 5.25 16.85
C GLY A 33 -11.60 4.07 17.54
N LEU A 34 -10.83 3.32 16.77
CA LEU A 34 -9.90 2.32 17.30
C LEU A 34 -8.76 2.98 18.04
N THR A 35 -8.23 2.29 19.04
CA THR A 35 -7.03 2.71 19.76
C THR A 35 -5.76 2.37 18.97
N ARG A 36 -4.62 2.98 19.32
CA ARG A 36 -3.34 2.70 18.66
C ARG A 36 -2.94 1.22 18.74
N PRO A 37 -3.07 0.53 19.89
CA PRO A 37 -2.80 -0.92 19.96
C PRO A 37 -3.72 -1.74 19.05
N GLU A 38 -5.03 -1.43 19.01
CA GLU A 38 -5.99 -2.12 18.14
C GLU A 38 -5.64 -1.94 16.66
N ILE A 39 -5.23 -0.73 16.26
CA ILE A 39 -4.76 -0.46 14.89
C ILE A 39 -3.49 -1.26 14.57
N ALA A 40 -2.55 -1.36 15.52
CA ALA A 40 -1.30 -2.11 15.32
C ALA A 40 -1.56 -3.60 15.09
N VAL A 41 -2.47 -4.21 15.86
CA VAL A 41 -2.91 -5.60 15.66
C VAL A 41 -3.49 -5.79 14.27
N LEU A 42 -4.42 -4.91 13.86
CA LEU A 42 -5.05 -5.00 12.53
C LEU A 42 -4.04 -4.83 11.39
N LEU A 43 -3.06 -3.94 11.58
CA LEU A 43 -2.00 -3.72 10.60
C LEU A 43 -1.12 -4.96 10.46
N ALA A 44 -0.74 -5.59 11.58
CA ALA A 44 0.08 -6.80 11.60
C ALA A 44 -0.66 -7.97 10.94
N GLN A 45 -1.92 -8.22 11.32
CA GLN A 45 -2.72 -9.30 10.75
C GLN A 45 -2.96 -9.10 9.26
N SER A 46 -3.18 -7.85 8.83
CA SER A 46 -3.34 -7.56 7.41
C SER A 46 -2.04 -7.78 6.60
N LYS A 47 -0.86 -7.46 7.17
CA LYS A 47 0.41 -7.78 6.54
C LYS A 47 0.60 -9.28 6.38
N ASN A 48 0.27 -10.06 7.41
CA ASN A 48 0.35 -11.52 7.35
C ASN A 48 -0.55 -12.08 6.25
N LEU A 49 -1.82 -11.66 6.21
CA LEU A 49 -2.77 -12.09 5.19
C LEU A 49 -2.29 -11.73 3.78
N VAL A 50 -1.95 -10.46 3.54
CA VAL A 50 -1.48 -10.00 2.23
C VAL A 50 -0.19 -10.71 1.83
N THR A 51 0.73 -10.99 2.76
CA THR A 51 1.94 -11.76 2.47
C THR A 51 1.61 -13.16 1.99
N GLN A 52 0.66 -13.85 2.65
CA GLN A 52 0.21 -15.19 2.23
C GLN A 52 -0.45 -15.17 0.85
N GLU A 53 -1.33 -14.22 0.60
CA GLU A 53 -2.00 -14.05 -0.70
C GLU A 53 -1.00 -13.76 -1.83
N LEU A 54 -0.01 -12.91 -1.58
CA LEU A 54 1.04 -12.59 -2.55
C LEU A 54 1.99 -13.77 -2.77
N LEU A 55 2.38 -14.48 -1.71
CA LEU A 55 3.24 -15.65 -1.82
C LEU A 55 2.60 -16.78 -2.63
N ALA A 56 1.28 -16.93 -2.53
CA ALA A 56 0.47 -17.86 -3.32
C ALA A 56 0.22 -17.40 -4.77
N SER A 57 0.74 -16.24 -5.17
CA SER A 57 0.58 -15.66 -6.51
C SER A 57 1.89 -15.64 -7.30
N GLU A 58 1.84 -15.06 -8.50
CA GLU A 58 2.99 -14.85 -9.38
C GLU A 58 3.81 -13.60 -9.02
N ILE A 59 3.30 -12.73 -8.12
CA ILE A 59 3.96 -11.46 -7.73
C ILE A 59 5.41 -11.65 -7.29
N PRO A 60 5.77 -12.68 -6.50
CA PRO A 60 7.15 -12.85 -6.08
C PRO A 60 8.12 -13.14 -7.22
N ASP A 61 7.65 -13.58 -8.40
CA ASP A 61 8.46 -13.87 -9.58
C ASP A 61 8.41 -12.75 -10.63
N ASP A 62 7.54 -11.75 -10.43
CA ASP A 62 7.32 -10.67 -11.37
C ASP A 62 8.49 -9.66 -11.31
N GLU A 63 9.05 -9.33 -12.48
CA GLU A 63 10.23 -8.49 -12.63
C GLU A 63 10.03 -7.08 -12.02
N ALA A 64 8.79 -6.58 -12.00
CA ALA A 64 8.42 -5.30 -11.41
C ALA A 64 8.66 -5.22 -9.88
N PHE A 65 8.88 -6.36 -9.22
CA PHE A 65 9.17 -6.46 -7.79
C PHE A 65 10.56 -7.03 -7.50
N SER A 66 11.41 -7.21 -8.52
CA SER A 66 12.75 -7.75 -8.35
C SER A 66 13.65 -6.86 -7.48
N HIS A 67 13.43 -5.55 -7.48
CA HIS A 67 14.15 -4.59 -6.63
C HIS A 67 13.91 -4.85 -5.14
N CYS A 68 12.70 -5.30 -4.76
CA CYS A 68 12.38 -5.61 -3.35
C CYS A 68 13.32 -6.65 -2.75
N LEU A 69 13.83 -7.58 -3.56
CA LEU A 69 14.81 -8.57 -3.10
C LEU A 69 16.17 -7.93 -2.83
N VAL A 70 16.61 -7.02 -3.71
CA VAL A 70 17.91 -6.35 -3.61
C VAL A 70 17.91 -5.40 -2.42
N ASP A 71 16.83 -4.63 -2.26
CA ASP A 71 16.67 -3.62 -1.21
C ASP A 71 16.51 -4.23 0.19
N TYR A 72 16.13 -5.52 0.27
CA TYR A 72 16.07 -6.24 1.53
C TYR A 72 17.44 -6.45 2.18
N PHE A 73 18.48 -6.62 1.36
CA PHE A 73 19.83 -6.87 1.86
C PHE A 73 20.61 -5.56 2.07
N PRO A 74 21.53 -5.51 3.05
CA PRO A 74 22.49 -4.42 3.16
C PRO A 74 23.21 -4.17 1.84
N ALA A 75 23.41 -2.89 1.47
CA ALA A 75 23.97 -2.50 0.18
C ALA A 75 25.29 -3.23 -0.18
N ALA A 76 26.17 -3.42 0.80
CA ALA A 76 27.44 -4.15 0.60
C ALA A 76 27.22 -5.62 0.17
N ILE A 77 26.22 -6.30 0.74
CA ILE A 77 25.87 -7.67 0.37
C ILE A 77 25.19 -7.69 -1.00
N ALA A 78 24.28 -6.75 -1.22
CA ALA A 78 23.54 -6.63 -2.47
C ALA A 78 24.45 -6.35 -3.68
N GLU A 79 25.52 -5.59 -3.47
CA GLU A 79 26.54 -5.31 -4.49
C GLU A 79 27.45 -6.53 -4.73
N TYR A 80 27.96 -7.14 -3.65
CA TYR A 80 28.87 -8.28 -3.73
C TYR A 80 28.22 -9.54 -4.34
N ALA A 81 26.98 -9.84 -3.94
CA ALA A 81 26.29 -11.08 -4.30
C ALA A 81 25.14 -10.89 -5.30
N ARG A 82 25.10 -9.77 -6.05
CA ARG A 82 23.97 -9.38 -6.90
C ARG A 82 23.45 -10.51 -7.80
N ALA A 83 24.35 -11.24 -8.45
CA ALA A 83 23.98 -12.34 -9.35
C ALA A 83 23.32 -13.52 -8.60
N GLU A 84 23.76 -13.79 -7.38
CA GLU A 84 23.32 -14.94 -6.57
C GLU A 84 22.05 -14.65 -5.77
N LEU A 85 21.70 -13.37 -5.54
CA LEU A 85 20.44 -13.01 -4.87
C LEU A 85 19.23 -13.62 -5.59
N SER A 86 19.25 -13.65 -6.92
CA SER A 86 18.18 -14.25 -7.73
C SER A 86 17.93 -15.75 -7.42
N ARG A 87 18.95 -16.44 -6.89
CA ARG A 87 18.90 -17.86 -6.49
C ARG A 87 18.69 -18.05 -4.99
N HIS A 88 18.43 -16.98 -4.24
CA HIS A 88 18.23 -17.08 -2.80
C HIS A 88 17.03 -18.01 -2.50
N PRO A 89 17.17 -18.99 -1.58
CA PRO A 89 16.12 -19.98 -1.32
C PRO A 89 14.82 -19.37 -0.84
N LEU A 90 14.90 -18.22 -0.13
CA LEU A 90 13.74 -17.47 0.37
C LEU A 90 13.37 -16.27 -0.51
N ARG A 91 13.79 -16.24 -1.78
CA ARG A 91 13.54 -15.09 -2.66
C ARG A 91 12.05 -14.73 -2.70
N ARG A 92 11.19 -15.74 -2.86
CA ARG A 92 9.74 -15.52 -2.99
C ARG A 92 9.15 -14.95 -1.71
N GLU A 93 9.54 -15.49 -0.56
CA GLU A 93 9.10 -15.07 0.76
C GLU A 93 9.53 -13.65 1.07
N ILE A 94 10.79 -13.29 0.76
CA ILE A 94 11.31 -11.93 0.92
C ILE A 94 10.52 -10.94 0.07
N VAL A 95 10.34 -11.23 -1.23
CA VAL A 95 9.60 -10.34 -2.13
C VAL A 95 8.14 -10.20 -1.68
N ALA A 96 7.45 -11.30 -1.39
CA ALA A 96 6.06 -11.25 -0.93
C ALA A 96 5.90 -10.40 0.35
N THR A 97 6.80 -10.58 1.31
CA THR A 97 6.78 -9.85 2.59
C THR A 97 7.09 -8.37 2.39
N ALA A 98 8.08 -8.04 1.54
CA ALA A 98 8.45 -6.67 1.23
C ALA A 98 7.30 -5.93 0.53
N VAL A 99 6.69 -6.55 -0.48
CA VAL A 99 5.56 -5.97 -1.23
C VAL A 99 4.34 -5.80 -0.33
N ALA A 100 4.02 -6.79 0.51
CA ALA A 100 2.95 -6.68 1.49
C ALA A 100 3.19 -5.52 2.48
N GLY A 101 4.43 -5.40 2.97
CA GLY A 101 4.84 -4.32 3.84
C GLY A 101 4.67 -2.95 3.18
N GLU A 102 5.11 -2.81 1.94
CA GLU A 102 4.98 -1.57 1.16
C GLU A 102 3.52 -1.20 0.95
N LEU A 103 2.70 -2.10 0.42
CA LEU A 103 1.27 -1.87 0.17
C LEU A 103 0.54 -1.47 1.46
N ILE A 104 0.70 -2.26 2.52
CA ILE A 104 -0.01 -2.00 3.78
C ILE A 104 0.45 -0.70 4.43
N ASN A 105 1.75 -0.38 4.41
CA ASN A 105 2.23 0.86 5.01
C ASN A 105 1.80 2.10 4.22
N ARG A 106 1.69 2.02 2.88
CA ARG A 106 1.42 3.20 2.04
C ARG A 106 -0.06 3.42 1.76
N VAL A 107 -0.79 2.40 1.35
CA VAL A 107 -2.23 2.51 1.03
C VAL A 107 -3.11 2.05 2.18
N GLY A 108 -2.60 1.27 3.13
CA GLY A 108 -3.36 0.80 4.28
C GLY A 108 -4.23 -0.43 3.99
N PRO A 109 -4.51 -1.25 5.02
CA PRO A 109 -5.18 -2.54 4.86
C PRO A 109 -6.62 -2.41 4.34
N GLY A 110 -7.33 -1.37 4.76
CA GLY A 110 -8.71 -1.16 4.36
C GLY A 110 -8.88 -0.89 2.87
N THR A 111 -7.87 -0.34 2.21
CA THR A 111 -7.94 0.03 0.79
C THR A 111 -7.91 -1.18 -0.12
N ILE A 112 -6.98 -2.11 0.15
CA ILE A 112 -6.89 -3.37 -0.60
C ILE A 112 -8.22 -4.11 -0.51
N TYR A 113 -8.75 -4.25 0.71
CA TYR A 113 -10.06 -4.87 0.95
C TYR A 113 -11.20 -4.18 0.19
N ARG A 114 -11.29 -2.85 0.25
CA ARG A 114 -12.33 -2.10 -0.50
C ARG A 114 -12.21 -2.29 -2.00
N MET A 115 -10.99 -2.38 -2.55
CA MET A 115 -10.79 -2.62 -3.98
C MET A 115 -11.21 -4.03 -4.38
N GLN A 116 -10.86 -5.05 -3.58
CA GLN A 116 -11.31 -6.43 -3.78
C GLN A 116 -12.85 -6.50 -3.79
N GLU A 117 -13.50 -5.92 -2.78
CA GLU A 117 -14.96 -5.94 -2.63
C GLU A 117 -15.67 -5.20 -3.77
N ARG A 118 -15.16 -4.02 -4.17
CA ARG A 118 -15.82 -3.17 -5.17
C ARG A 118 -15.54 -3.58 -6.62
N LEU A 119 -14.37 -4.12 -6.90
CA LEU A 119 -13.89 -4.39 -8.26
C LEU A 119 -13.75 -5.89 -8.56
N GLY A 120 -13.90 -6.76 -7.55
CA GLY A 120 -13.74 -8.22 -7.73
C GLY A 120 -12.30 -8.63 -8.09
N VAL A 121 -11.32 -7.81 -7.70
CA VAL A 121 -9.90 -8.01 -8.03
C VAL A 121 -9.17 -8.79 -6.93
N THR A 122 -8.06 -9.42 -7.27
CA THR A 122 -7.18 -10.11 -6.31
C THR A 122 -6.12 -9.18 -5.74
N THR A 123 -5.51 -9.56 -4.61
CA THR A 123 -4.39 -8.82 -4.00
C THR A 123 -3.20 -8.67 -4.94
N ALA A 124 -2.94 -9.71 -5.76
CA ALA A 124 -1.91 -9.65 -6.79
C ALA A 124 -2.21 -8.60 -7.88
N GLN A 125 -3.47 -8.48 -8.31
CA GLN A 125 -3.86 -7.43 -9.27
C GLN A 125 -3.70 -6.03 -8.65
N VAL A 126 -4.08 -5.86 -7.39
CA VAL A 126 -3.87 -4.60 -6.65
C VAL A 126 -2.38 -4.27 -6.55
N ALA A 127 -1.53 -5.25 -6.21
CA ALA A 127 -0.09 -5.08 -6.11
C ALA A 127 0.52 -4.60 -7.43
N ARG A 128 0.16 -5.23 -8.56
CA ARG A 128 0.62 -4.80 -9.89
C ARG A 128 0.16 -3.40 -10.25
N ALA A 129 -1.12 -3.09 -10.04
CA ALA A 129 -1.65 -1.76 -10.32
C ALA A 129 -0.97 -0.68 -9.47
N TYR A 130 -0.72 -0.97 -8.20
CA TYR A 130 0.03 -0.08 -7.32
C TYR A 130 1.47 0.10 -7.77
N ALA A 131 2.18 -0.97 -8.19
CA ALA A 131 3.54 -0.87 -8.73
C ALA A 131 3.61 0.05 -9.95
N THR A 132 2.65 -0.07 -10.88
CA THR A 132 2.53 0.85 -12.01
C THR A 132 2.38 2.31 -11.56
N VAL A 133 1.50 2.57 -10.58
CA VAL A 133 1.31 3.93 -10.04
C VAL A 133 2.57 4.43 -9.33
N ARG A 134 3.26 3.55 -8.60
CA ARG A 134 4.51 3.83 -7.91
C ARG A 134 5.58 4.32 -8.86
N ASP A 135 5.79 3.58 -9.94
CA ASP A 135 6.86 3.86 -10.89
C ASP A 135 6.54 5.12 -11.73
N ILE A 136 5.26 5.37 -12.06
CA ILE A 136 4.87 6.57 -12.82
C ILE A 136 4.99 7.86 -11.99
N LEU A 137 4.67 7.79 -10.69
CA LEU A 137 4.70 8.97 -9.82
C LEU A 137 6.03 9.18 -9.10
N ASP A 138 6.97 8.24 -9.20
CA ASP A 138 8.16 8.18 -8.36
C ASP A 138 7.79 8.41 -6.88
N LEU A 139 6.92 7.53 -6.38
CA LEU A 139 6.31 7.69 -5.07
C LEU A 139 7.35 7.81 -3.95
N ASP A 140 8.50 7.15 -4.07
CA ASP A 140 9.56 7.25 -3.06
C ASP A 140 10.08 8.69 -2.94
N ALA A 141 10.35 9.34 -4.09
CA ALA A 141 10.75 10.74 -4.13
C ALA A 141 9.63 11.68 -3.64
N LEU A 142 8.39 11.44 -4.06
CA LEU A 142 7.23 12.25 -3.66
C LEU A 142 7.05 12.26 -2.14
N TRP A 143 7.09 11.07 -1.51
CA TRP A 143 6.95 10.98 -0.06
C TRP A 143 8.10 11.64 0.69
N ALA A 144 9.35 11.38 0.27
CA ALA A 144 10.52 12.01 0.88
C ALA A 144 10.42 13.54 0.81
N ALA A 145 9.93 14.09 -0.31
CA ALA A 145 9.68 15.51 -0.46
C ALA A 145 8.59 16.04 0.49
N GLU A 146 7.43 15.38 0.61
CA GLU A 146 6.37 15.80 1.53
C GLU A 146 6.80 15.74 3.01
N LEU A 147 7.54 14.69 3.39
CA LEU A 147 8.08 14.51 4.74
C LEU A 147 9.04 15.64 5.13
N ALA A 148 9.87 16.10 4.18
CA ALA A 148 10.82 17.19 4.38
C ALA A 148 10.21 18.60 4.25
N ARG A 149 9.10 18.73 3.52
CA ARG A 149 8.51 20.04 3.15
C ARG A 149 7.93 20.81 4.34
N TYR A 150 7.25 20.11 5.24
CA TYR A 150 6.54 20.75 6.36
C TYR A 150 7.28 20.50 7.66
N SER A 151 7.40 21.53 8.50
CA SER A 151 7.90 21.39 9.88
C SER A 151 6.77 21.03 10.85
N ASP A 152 5.57 21.56 10.61
CA ASP A 152 4.35 21.28 11.37
C ASP A 152 3.79 19.87 11.08
N GLU A 153 3.49 19.14 12.15
CA GLU A 153 2.99 17.76 12.07
C GLU A 153 1.59 17.68 11.47
N GLY A 154 0.72 18.67 11.74
CA GLY A 154 -0.64 18.71 11.21
C GLY A 154 -0.65 18.80 9.68
N HIS A 155 0.12 19.74 9.12
CA HIS A 155 0.27 19.87 7.67
C HIS A 155 0.96 18.66 7.05
N ARG A 156 1.96 18.09 7.71
CA ARG A 156 2.64 16.88 7.23
C ARG A 156 1.67 15.70 7.12
N ILE A 157 0.84 15.46 8.15
CA ILE A 157 -0.18 14.41 8.11
C ILE A 157 -1.19 14.67 6.98
N GLN A 158 -1.67 15.90 6.82
CA GLN A 158 -2.62 16.24 5.74
C GLN A 158 -2.04 15.98 4.35
N ALA A 159 -0.79 16.39 4.10
CA ALA A 159 -0.11 16.14 2.83
C ALA A 159 0.02 14.63 2.55
N LEU A 160 0.41 13.84 3.55
CA LEU A 160 0.52 12.38 3.41
C LEU A 160 -0.84 11.72 3.14
N LEU A 161 -1.93 12.23 3.72
CA LEU A 161 -3.29 11.75 3.43
C LEU A 161 -3.71 12.06 1.99
N GLN A 162 -3.39 13.25 1.48
CA GLN A 162 -3.67 13.62 0.09
C GLN A 162 -2.91 12.73 -0.91
N VAL A 163 -1.62 12.46 -0.65
CA VAL A 163 -0.82 11.52 -1.45
C VAL A 163 -1.45 10.13 -1.43
N ARG A 164 -1.84 9.65 -0.25
CA ARG A 164 -2.53 8.37 -0.11
C ARG A 164 -3.82 8.32 -0.94
N GLU A 165 -4.67 9.34 -0.85
CA GLU A 165 -5.91 9.41 -1.63
C GLU A 165 -5.66 9.42 -3.15
N LEU A 166 -4.65 10.16 -3.62
CA LEU A 166 -4.25 10.16 -5.03
C LEU A 166 -3.91 8.75 -5.51
N ILE A 167 -3.13 8.01 -4.72
CA ILE A 167 -2.71 6.65 -5.05
C ILE A 167 -3.87 5.69 -5.06
N GLU A 168 -4.80 5.80 -4.10
CA GLU A 168 -6.02 4.99 -4.10
C GLU A 168 -6.83 5.21 -5.38
N HIS A 169 -6.98 6.47 -5.80
CA HIS A 169 -7.71 6.82 -7.02
C HIS A 169 -7.04 6.28 -8.27
N LEU A 170 -5.72 6.49 -8.41
CA LEU A 170 -4.96 6.04 -9.58
C LEU A 170 -4.88 4.52 -9.64
N THR A 171 -4.63 3.84 -8.52
CA THR A 171 -4.61 2.37 -8.47
C THR A 171 -5.97 1.81 -8.87
N SER A 172 -7.06 2.37 -8.32
CA SER A 172 -8.41 1.97 -8.70
C SER A 172 -8.71 2.24 -10.17
N TRP A 173 -8.18 3.34 -10.72
CA TRP A 173 -8.34 3.70 -12.13
C TRP A 173 -7.62 2.68 -13.02
N VAL A 174 -6.35 2.35 -12.71
CA VAL A 174 -5.56 1.32 -13.42
C VAL A 174 -6.27 -0.03 -13.41
N LEU A 175 -6.80 -0.44 -12.25
CA LEU A 175 -7.55 -1.70 -12.11
C LEU A 175 -8.81 -1.74 -13.00
N ARG A 176 -9.47 -0.60 -13.22
CA ARG A 176 -10.67 -0.53 -14.08
C ARG A 176 -10.34 -0.49 -15.58
N THR A 177 -9.25 0.16 -15.97
CA THR A 177 -8.89 0.34 -17.38
C THR A 177 -7.98 -0.77 -17.94
N GLY A 178 -7.35 -1.57 -17.08
CA GLY A 178 -6.39 -2.61 -17.49
C GLY A 178 -5.02 -2.05 -17.94
N THR A 179 -4.18 -2.91 -18.52
CA THR A 179 -2.78 -2.62 -18.91
C THR A 179 -2.61 -1.57 -20.03
N ALA A 180 -3.70 -1.18 -20.71
CA ALA A 180 -3.72 0.02 -21.58
C ALA A 180 -3.50 1.33 -20.79
N GLY A 181 -3.43 1.24 -19.45
CA GLY A 181 -3.30 2.35 -18.52
C GLY A 181 -1.97 3.10 -18.56
N HIS A 182 -0.81 2.49 -18.85
CA HIS A 182 0.49 3.20 -18.68
C HIS A 182 0.54 4.58 -19.37
N THR A 183 0.14 4.64 -20.65
CA THR A 183 0.10 5.90 -21.42
C THR A 183 -0.99 6.85 -20.94
N GLN A 184 -2.12 6.31 -20.49
CA GLN A 184 -3.28 7.08 -20.03
C GLN A 184 -3.14 7.60 -18.59
N VAL A 185 -2.47 6.86 -17.68
CA VAL A 185 -2.09 7.30 -16.33
C VAL A 185 -1.10 8.45 -16.45
N SER A 186 -0.05 8.30 -17.27
CA SER A 186 0.92 9.37 -17.51
C SER A 186 0.24 10.63 -18.06
N THR A 187 -0.72 10.47 -18.99
CA THR A 187 -1.54 11.58 -19.51
C THR A 187 -2.47 12.17 -18.44
N ALA A 188 -3.09 11.35 -17.60
CA ALA A 188 -3.99 11.79 -16.52
C ALA A 188 -3.25 12.52 -15.40
N ILE A 189 -2.05 12.05 -15.03
CA ILE A 189 -1.15 12.72 -14.09
C ILE A 189 -0.68 14.03 -14.68
N SER A 190 -0.28 14.07 -15.97
CA SER A 190 0.08 15.33 -16.63
C SER A 190 -1.07 16.35 -16.57
N ARG A 191 -2.32 15.92 -16.74
CA ARG A 191 -3.51 16.78 -16.59
C ARG A 191 -3.73 17.24 -15.15
N LEU A 192 -3.55 16.36 -14.16
CA LEU A 192 -3.72 16.70 -12.74
C LEU A 192 -2.60 17.61 -12.23
N VAL A 193 -1.35 17.39 -12.64
CA VAL A 193 -0.20 18.26 -12.33
C VAL A 193 -0.36 19.63 -13.00
N THR A 194 -0.86 19.67 -14.23
CA THR A 194 -1.19 20.94 -14.91
C THR A 194 -2.33 21.69 -14.21
N ALA A 195 -3.31 20.97 -13.66
CA ALA A 195 -4.41 21.55 -12.90
C ALA A 195 -4.03 21.96 -11.46
N ALA A 196 -3.01 21.34 -10.87
CA ALA A 196 -2.50 21.61 -9.53
C ALA A 196 -1.33 22.60 -9.49
N ALA A 197 -0.78 22.99 -10.65
CA ALA A 197 0.15 24.11 -10.73
C ALA A 197 -0.54 25.35 -10.15
N PRO A 198 0.09 26.07 -9.20
CA PRO A 198 -0.51 27.29 -8.68
C PRO A 198 -0.74 28.23 -9.86
N GLN A 199 -1.93 28.84 -9.91
CA GLN A 199 -2.15 30.04 -10.71
C GLN A 199 -1.23 31.13 -10.18
N ALA A 200 0.05 31.09 -10.58
CA ALA A 200 0.93 32.23 -10.55
C ALA A 200 0.47 33.14 -11.68
N ASP A 201 -0.55 33.95 -11.37
CA ASP A 201 -0.73 35.33 -11.83
C ASP A 201 -2.15 35.81 -11.53
N ALA A 202 -2.28 36.60 -10.45
CA ALA A 202 -3.07 37.83 -10.39
C ALA A 202 -3.03 38.41 -8.96
N VAL A 203 -2.08 39.33 -8.71
CA VAL A 203 -2.27 40.76 -8.38
C VAL A 203 -0.90 41.37 -8.10
#